data_AF-A0A5N0DVC4-F1
#
_entry.id   AF-A0A5N0DVC4-F1
#
_cell.length_a   1.000
_cell.length_b   1.000
_cell.length_c   1.000
_cell.angle_alpha   90.00
_cell.angle_beta   90.00
_cell.angle_gamma   90.00
#
_symmetry.space_group_name_H-M   'P 1'
#
loop_
_entity.id
_entity.type
_entity.pdbx_description
1 polymer ?
#
loop_
_entity_poly.entity_id
_entity_poly.type
_entity_poly.pdbx_seq_one_letter_code
_entity_poly.pdbx_strand_id
1 'polypeptide(L)'
;MKIMSSAHGDAESASREERNKQIVVDAYERMNNRDLTVFDEHPGLLALAEYMPIAWEAIPDFSSTIEQIIAENDLVAIQCIVHGTHSGSGFLGQPTGESLRFPGAWIDRVEDGKIVQHSGATHWITVLYQIGVLPISEEHNPAL
;
A
#
# COMPACT_ATOMS: atom_id res chain seq x y z
N MET A 1 36.84 1.40 -31.38
CA MET A 1 36.01 1.93 -30.27
C MET A 1 34.56 1.86 -30.73
N LYS A 2 33.82 0.83 -30.32
CA LYS A 2 32.46 0.55 -30.81
C LYS A 2 31.49 0.71 -29.65
N ILE A 3 30.81 1.86 -29.62
CA ILE A 3 29.69 2.17 -28.75
C ILE A 3 28.42 1.62 -29.42
N MET A 4 28.07 0.37 -29.12
CA MET A 4 26.77 -0.22 -29.47
C MET A 4 26.41 -1.25 -28.39
N SER A 5 25.92 -0.79 -27.22
CA SER A 5 25.40 -1.67 -26.16
C SER A 5 24.57 -0.91 -25.08
N SER A 6 23.75 0.08 -25.43
CA SER A 6 22.82 0.69 -24.44
C SER A 6 21.35 0.30 -24.71
N ALA A 7 20.90 0.35 -25.96
CA ALA A 7 19.48 0.13 -26.29
C ALA A 7 18.90 -1.25 -25.92
N HIS A 8 19.74 -2.31 -25.83
CA HIS A 8 19.25 -3.64 -25.42
C HIS A 8 19.07 -3.75 -23.91
N GLY A 9 19.93 -3.09 -23.12
CA GLY A 9 19.83 -3.08 -21.66
C GLY A 9 18.67 -2.21 -21.17
N ASP A 10 18.43 -1.07 -21.83
CA ASP A 10 17.35 -0.13 -21.47
C ASP A 10 15.94 -0.73 -21.72
N ALA A 11 15.79 -1.56 -22.75
CA ALA A 11 14.53 -2.25 -23.05
C ALA A 11 14.28 -3.43 -22.09
N GLU A 12 15.32 -4.18 -21.73
CA GLU A 12 15.24 -5.28 -20.78
C GLU A 12 14.95 -4.76 -19.35
N SER A 13 15.56 -3.64 -18.94
CA SER A 13 15.26 -3.00 -17.66
C SER A 13 13.83 -2.49 -17.60
N ALA A 14 13.34 -1.80 -18.63
CA ALA A 14 11.95 -1.35 -18.70
C ALA A 14 10.95 -2.51 -18.65
N SER A 15 11.26 -3.63 -19.32
CA SER A 15 10.44 -4.84 -19.25
C SER A 15 10.46 -5.48 -17.86
N ARG A 16 11.59 -5.45 -17.15
CA ARG A 16 11.70 -5.95 -15.78
C ARG A 16 10.94 -5.07 -14.79
N GLU A 17 11.08 -3.76 -14.90
CA GLU A 17 10.39 -2.78 -14.08
C GLU A 17 8.87 -2.94 -14.22
N GLU A 18 8.37 -3.08 -15.45
CA GLU A 18 6.94 -3.27 -15.67
C GLU A 18 6.43 -4.60 -15.09
N ARG A 19 7.21 -5.68 -15.21
CA ARG A 19 6.90 -6.95 -14.54
C ARG A 19 6.86 -6.79 -13.02
N ASN A 20 7.81 -6.06 -12.44
CA ASN A 20 7.87 -5.83 -11.00
C ASN A 20 6.67 -5.01 -10.50
N LYS A 21 6.23 -4.00 -11.27
CA LYS A 21 4.99 -3.27 -10.97
C LYS A 21 3.78 -4.19 -10.94
N GLN A 22 3.65 -5.09 -11.92
CA GLN A 22 2.52 -6.01 -11.96
C GLN A 22 2.48 -6.95 -10.76
N ILE A 23 3.64 -7.46 -10.31
CA ILE A 23 3.73 -8.28 -9.10
C ILE A 23 3.21 -7.51 -7.87
N VAL A 24 3.58 -6.23 -7.74
CA VAL A 24 3.08 -5.38 -6.67
C VAL A 24 1.58 -5.15 -6.79
N VAL A 25 1.09 -4.77 -7.97
CA VAL A 25 -0.36 -4.57 -8.21
C VAL A 25 -1.15 -5.83 -7.83
N ASP A 26 -0.75 -7.00 -8.33
CA ASP A 26 -1.43 -8.26 -8.06
C ASP A 26 -1.44 -8.60 -6.56
N ALA A 27 -0.32 -8.37 -5.87
CA ALA A 27 -0.22 -8.60 -4.42
C ALA A 27 -1.19 -7.68 -3.63
N TYR A 28 -1.25 -6.39 -3.96
CA TYR A 28 -2.15 -5.44 -3.30
C TYR A 28 -3.63 -5.69 -3.63
N GLU A 29 -3.95 -6.09 -4.87
CA GLU A 29 -5.30 -6.51 -5.25
C GLU A 29 -5.75 -7.77 -4.48
N ARG A 30 -4.86 -8.74 -4.31
CA ARG A 30 -5.13 -9.95 -3.50
C ARG A 30 -5.37 -9.60 -2.03
N MET A 31 -4.55 -8.73 -1.44
CA MET A 31 -4.77 -8.24 -0.07
C MET A 31 -6.12 -7.52 0.07
N ASN A 32 -6.48 -6.65 -0.88
CA ASN A 32 -7.79 -6.00 -0.91
C ASN A 32 -8.95 -7.01 -0.95
N ASN A 33 -8.77 -8.11 -1.68
CA ASN A 33 -9.74 -9.20 -1.80
C ASN A 33 -9.66 -10.23 -0.64
N ARG A 34 -8.90 -9.94 0.43
CA ARG A 34 -8.71 -10.81 1.60
C ARG A 34 -8.08 -12.16 1.30
N ASP A 35 -7.31 -12.26 0.22
CA ASP A 35 -6.47 -13.43 -0.02
C ASP A 35 -5.18 -13.30 0.80
N LEU A 36 -5.14 -13.97 1.96
CA LEU A 36 -4.02 -13.92 2.90
C LEU A 36 -2.83 -14.78 2.47
N THR A 37 -3.01 -15.67 1.48
CA THR A 37 -1.92 -16.52 0.98
C THR A 37 -0.79 -15.69 0.35
N VAL A 38 -1.09 -14.45 -0.05
CA VAL A 38 -0.13 -13.45 -0.49
C VAL A 38 1.03 -13.22 0.49
N PHE A 39 0.79 -13.33 1.81
CA PHE A 39 1.83 -13.15 2.82
C PHE A 39 2.83 -14.32 2.86
N ASP A 40 2.38 -15.53 2.56
CA ASP A 40 3.23 -16.71 2.48
C ASP A 40 4.08 -16.70 1.20
N GLU A 41 3.53 -16.14 0.12
CA GLU A 41 4.20 -16.05 -1.19
C GLU A 41 5.23 -14.92 -1.26
N HIS A 42 5.05 -13.86 -0.46
CA HIS A 42 5.86 -12.66 -0.45
C HIS A 42 6.47 -12.39 0.93
N PRO A 43 7.70 -12.84 1.20
CA PRO A 43 8.31 -12.74 2.53
C PRO A 43 8.47 -11.29 3.01
N GLY A 44 8.61 -10.33 2.10
CA GLY A 44 8.67 -8.90 2.45
C GLY A 44 7.38 -8.38 3.08
N LEU A 45 6.24 -9.00 2.78
CA LEU A 45 4.94 -8.61 3.32
C LEU A 45 4.59 -9.30 4.65
N LEU A 46 5.43 -10.20 5.17
CA LEU A 46 5.13 -10.95 6.39
C LEU A 46 4.82 -10.04 7.60
N ALA A 47 5.50 -8.90 7.71
CA ALA A 47 5.20 -7.94 8.79
C ALA A 47 3.76 -7.42 8.72
N LEU A 48 3.18 -7.29 7.51
CA LEU A 48 1.80 -6.88 7.34
C LEU A 48 0.81 -7.95 7.81
N ALA A 49 1.18 -9.23 7.81
CA ALA A 49 0.32 -10.31 8.29
C ALA A 49 -0.06 -10.15 9.77
N GLU A 50 0.78 -9.47 10.57
CA GLU A 50 0.49 -9.16 11.98
C GLU A 50 -0.45 -7.96 12.14
N TYR A 51 -0.34 -6.95 11.26
CA TYR A 51 -1.08 -5.69 11.38
C TYR A 51 -2.42 -5.67 10.64
N MET A 52 -2.52 -6.36 9.51
CA MET A 52 -3.73 -6.35 8.67
C MET A 52 -4.97 -6.88 9.40
N PRO A 53 -4.89 -7.98 10.19
CA PRO A 53 -6.03 -8.42 11.01
C PRO A 53 -6.52 -7.36 12.00
N ILE A 54 -5.60 -6.60 12.61
CA ILE A 54 -5.92 -5.53 13.56
C ILE A 54 -6.61 -4.36 12.82
N ALA A 55 -6.11 -4.01 11.63
CA ALA A 55 -6.73 -2.98 10.79
C ALA A 55 -8.15 -3.38 10.38
N TRP A 56 -8.35 -4.64 10.02
CA TRP A 56 -9.63 -5.19 9.59
C TRP A 56 -10.66 -5.35 10.71
N GLU A 57 -10.21 -5.50 11.96
CA GLU A 57 -11.13 -5.50 13.10
C GLU A 57 -11.82 -4.15 13.23
N ALA A 58 -11.08 -3.04 13.09
CA ALA A 58 -11.63 -1.68 13.19
C ALA A 58 -12.26 -1.19 11.87
N ILE A 59 -11.73 -1.61 10.73
CA ILE A 59 -12.12 -1.20 9.38
C ILE A 59 -12.40 -2.47 8.52
N PRO A 60 -13.55 -3.14 8.70
CA PRO A 60 -13.84 -4.42 8.04
C PRO A 60 -13.91 -4.39 6.50
N ASP A 61 -14.06 -3.22 5.90
CA ASP A 61 -14.08 -2.96 4.46
C ASP A 61 -12.80 -2.23 3.98
N PHE A 62 -11.73 -2.28 4.78
CA PHE A 62 -10.43 -1.70 4.43
C PHE A 62 -9.95 -2.17 3.06
N SER A 63 -9.59 -1.22 2.21
CA SER A 63 -8.96 -1.46 0.92
C SER A 63 -8.07 -0.28 0.52
N SER A 64 -7.14 -0.50 -0.41
CA SER A 64 -6.28 0.55 -0.96
C SER A 64 -6.38 0.63 -2.48
N THR A 65 -6.46 1.86 -3.00
CA THR A 65 -6.38 2.17 -4.44
C THR A 65 -5.01 2.74 -4.74
N ILE A 66 -4.26 2.13 -5.68
CA ILE A 66 -2.97 2.66 -6.13
C ILE A 66 -3.23 3.85 -7.06
N GLU A 67 -2.74 5.03 -6.67
CA GLU A 67 -2.87 6.27 -7.46
C GLU A 67 -1.65 6.50 -8.35
N GLN A 68 -0.47 6.13 -7.86
CA GLN A 68 0.78 6.25 -8.60
C GLN A 68 1.67 5.05 -8.32
N ILE A 69 2.36 4.59 -9.35
CA ILE A 69 3.33 3.51 -9.27
C ILE A 69 4.53 3.83 -10.16
N ILE A 70 5.71 3.74 -9.56
CA ILE A 70 6.99 3.89 -10.26
C ILE A 70 7.88 2.70 -9.91
N ALA A 71 8.78 2.36 -10.81
CA ALA A 71 9.77 1.33 -10.57
C ALA A 71 11.14 1.80 -11.07
N GLU A 72 12.17 1.43 -10.32
CA GLU A 72 13.56 1.61 -10.70
C GLU A 72 14.32 0.34 -10.28
N ASN A 73 14.86 -0.38 -11.27
CA ASN A 73 15.52 -1.67 -11.05
C ASN A 73 14.59 -2.70 -10.38
N ASP A 74 14.87 -3.05 -9.12
CA ASP A 74 14.14 -4.00 -8.29
C ASP A 74 13.22 -3.32 -7.26
N LEU A 75 13.23 -1.99 -7.19
CA LEU A 75 12.37 -1.22 -6.30
C LEU A 75 11.10 -0.78 -7.03
N VAL A 76 9.97 -0.93 -6.37
CA VAL A 76 8.67 -0.43 -6.80
C VAL A 76 8.12 0.45 -5.70
N ALA A 77 7.83 1.71 -6.00
CA ALA A 77 7.21 2.63 -5.07
C ALA A 77 5.78 2.90 -5.50
N ILE A 78 4.86 2.87 -4.54
CA ILE A 78 3.47 3.23 -4.76
C ILE A 78 3.01 4.33 -3.82
N GLN A 79 2.21 5.23 -4.36
CA GLN A 79 1.34 6.11 -3.61
C GLN A 79 -0.09 5.59 -3.77
N CYS A 80 -0.81 5.49 -2.67
CA CYS A 80 -2.16 4.98 -2.66
C CYS A 80 -3.08 5.82 -1.78
N ILE A 81 -4.38 5.63 -1.96
CA ILE A 81 -5.40 6.05 -1.02
C ILE A 81 -5.96 4.80 -0.37
N VAL A 82 -6.09 4.83 0.95
CA VAL A 82 -6.74 3.80 1.76
C VAL A 82 -8.15 4.27 2.09
N HIS A 83 -9.10 3.35 1.99
CA HIS A 83 -10.53 3.59 2.13
C HIS A 83 -11.13 2.55 3.08
N GLY A 84 -12.22 2.93 3.74
CA GLY A 84 -13.05 2.01 4.51
C GLY A 84 -14.01 2.76 5.42
N THR A 85 -14.60 2.05 6.37
CA THR A 85 -15.58 2.55 7.32
C THR A 85 -15.18 2.11 8.72
N HIS A 86 -15.12 3.06 9.66
CA HIS A 86 -14.90 2.75 11.07
C HIS A 86 -16.17 2.13 11.69
N SER A 87 -16.42 0.87 11.35
CA SER A 87 -17.63 0.12 11.70
C SER A 87 -17.35 -1.04 12.67
N GLY A 88 -16.08 -1.36 12.91
CA GLY A 88 -15.69 -2.33 13.91
C GLY A 88 -15.00 -1.68 15.11
N SER A 89 -14.99 -2.39 16.24
CA SER A 89 -14.23 -2.01 17.42
C SER A 89 -12.74 -2.38 17.25
N GLY A 90 -11.86 -1.80 18.06
CA GLY A 90 -10.47 -2.26 18.13
C GLY A 90 -9.52 -1.13 18.47
N PHE A 91 -8.38 -1.07 17.78
CA PHE A 91 -7.35 -0.07 18.05
C PHE A 91 -7.80 1.39 17.82
N LEU A 92 -8.86 1.62 17.05
CA LEU A 92 -9.50 2.93 16.84
C LEU A 92 -10.59 3.26 17.88
N GLY A 93 -10.86 2.36 18.83
CA GLY A 93 -11.87 2.54 19.87
C GLY A 93 -13.25 2.03 19.48
N GLN A 94 -14.29 2.79 19.83
CA GLN A 94 -15.69 2.46 19.49
C GLN A 94 -16.00 2.89 18.06
N PRO A 95 -16.73 2.07 17.28
CA PRO A 95 -17.05 2.38 15.89
C PRO A 95 -17.85 3.67 15.79
N THR A 96 -17.38 4.61 14.96
CA THR A 96 -18.04 5.90 14.75
C THR A 96 -19.01 5.89 13.57
N GLY A 97 -18.87 4.92 12.67
CA GLY A 97 -19.60 4.85 11.40
C GLY A 97 -19.08 5.81 10.32
N GLU A 98 -17.99 6.53 10.59
CA GLU A 98 -17.42 7.49 9.65
C GLU A 98 -16.72 6.79 8.47
N SER A 99 -16.93 7.35 7.29
CA SER A 99 -16.18 6.97 6.09
C SER A 99 -14.76 7.50 6.17
N LEU A 100 -13.80 6.61 6.00
CA LEU A 100 -12.37 6.91 6.06
C LEU A 100 -11.79 6.99 4.65
N ARG A 101 -10.95 8.00 4.46
CA ARG A 101 -10.13 8.15 3.25
C ARG A 101 -8.82 8.81 3.64
N PHE A 102 -7.70 8.09 3.53
CA PHE A 102 -6.41 8.57 4.00
C PHE A 102 -5.26 8.07 3.11
N PRO A 103 -4.20 8.89 2.90
CA PRO A 103 -3.11 8.52 2.02
C PRO A 103 -2.20 7.45 2.64
N GLY A 104 -1.58 6.64 1.78
CA GLY A 104 -0.48 5.74 2.12
C GLY A 104 0.63 5.78 1.07
N ALA A 105 1.83 5.41 1.47
CA ALA A 105 2.97 5.27 0.56
C ALA A 105 3.90 4.16 1.05
N TRP A 106 4.35 3.34 0.11
CA TRP A 106 5.28 2.23 0.39
C TRP A 106 6.21 1.98 -0.78
N ILE A 107 7.34 1.35 -0.45
CA ILE A 107 8.38 0.90 -1.36
C ILE A 107 8.60 -0.59 -1.10
N ASP A 108 8.48 -1.37 -2.17
CA ASP A 108 8.68 -2.81 -2.20
C ASP A 108 9.94 -3.14 -3.01
N ARG A 109 10.74 -4.09 -2.51
CA ARG A 109 11.82 -4.72 -3.29
C ARG A 109 11.32 -6.03 -3.88
N VAL A 110 11.49 -6.21 -5.17
CA VAL A 110 11.06 -7.39 -5.92
C VAL A 110 12.27 -8.17 -6.44
N GLU A 111 12.44 -9.39 -5.94
CA GLU A 111 13.48 -10.34 -6.36
C GLU A 111 12.83 -11.69 -6.68
N ASP A 112 13.28 -12.35 -7.76
CA ASP A 112 12.78 -13.67 -8.19
C ASP A 112 11.25 -13.79 -8.25
N GLY A 113 10.59 -12.71 -8.67
CA GLY A 113 9.13 -12.66 -8.81
C GLY A 113 8.38 -12.44 -7.49
N LYS A 114 9.07 -12.07 -6.40
CA LYS A 114 8.48 -11.91 -5.07
C LYS A 114 8.85 -10.59 -4.42
N ILE A 115 7.92 -10.00 -3.66
CA ILE A 115 8.24 -8.92 -2.74
C ILE A 115 9.03 -9.50 -1.56
N VAL A 116 10.31 -9.12 -1.47
CA VAL A 116 11.26 -9.61 -0.45
C VAL A 116 11.50 -8.60 0.67
N GLN A 117 11.14 -7.34 0.43
CA GLN A 117 11.18 -6.28 1.44
C GLN A 117 10.01 -5.33 1.19
N HIS A 118 9.39 -4.89 2.28
CA HIS A 118 8.36 -3.87 2.28
C HIS A 118 8.73 -2.78 3.28
N SER A 119 8.52 -1.51 2.92
CA SER A 119 8.67 -0.38 3.84
C SER A 119 7.72 0.74 3.47
N GLY A 120 7.07 1.34 4.46
CA GLY A 120 6.11 2.41 4.21
C GLY A 120 5.16 2.60 5.38
N ALA A 121 4.23 3.52 5.21
CA ALA A 121 3.23 3.82 6.22
C ALA A 121 1.96 4.42 5.61
N THR A 122 0.86 4.23 6.32
CA THR A 122 -0.37 4.99 6.14
C THR A 122 -0.37 6.23 7.02
N HIS A 123 -1.09 7.27 6.59
CA HIS A 123 -1.28 8.49 7.37
C HIS A 123 -2.39 8.31 8.42
N TRP A 124 -2.12 7.50 9.45
CA TRP A 124 -3.07 7.24 10.54
C TRP A 124 -3.55 8.51 11.26
N ILE A 125 -2.75 9.58 11.26
CA ILE A 125 -3.17 10.86 11.83
C ILE A 125 -4.44 11.41 11.15
N THR A 126 -4.61 11.19 9.84
CA THR A 126 -5.81 11.58 9.09
C THR A 126 -7.04 10.83 9.59
N VAL A 127 -6.88 9.54 9.93
CA VAL A 127 -7.97 8.73 10.50
C VAL A 127 -8.40 9.29 11.85
N LEU A 128 -7.46 9.63 12.73
CA LEU A 128 -7.76 10.17 14.06
C LEU A 128 -8.54 11.50 13.99
N TYR A 129 -8.26 12.34 12.99
CA TYR A 129 -9.07 13.52 12.69
C TYR A 129 -10.47 13.16 12.19
N GLN A 130 -10.57 12.24 11.23
CA GLN A 130 -11.85 11.81 10.63
C GLN A 130 -12.82 11.20 11.66
N ILE A 131 -12.30 10.46 12.64
CA ILE A 131 -13.12 9.84 13.69
C ILE A 131 -13.32 10.73 14.92
N GLY A 132 -12.85 11.98 14.89
CA GLY A 132 -13.05 12.96 15.96
C GLY A 132 -12.21 12.74 17.23
N VAL A 133 -11.18 11.89 17.18
CA VAL A 133 -10.23 11.72 18.31
C VAL A 133 -9.34 12.94 18.44
N LEU A 134 -8.92 13.51 17.31
CA LEU A 134 -8.18 14.77 17.25
C LEU A 134 -9.04 15.88 16.64
N PRO A 135 -8.89 17.14 17.09
CA PRO A 135 -9.64 18.25 16.52
C PRO A 135 -9.13 18.62 15.12
N ILE A 136 -10.02 18.74 14.14
CA ILE A 136 -9.67 19.28 12.81
C ILE A 136 -9.55 20.80 12.93
N SER A 137 -8.41 21.38 12.57
CA SER A 137 -8.34 22.82 12.27
C SER A 137 -8.86 23.06 10.85
N GLU A 138 -9.53 24.18 10.57
CA GLU A 138 -10.06 24.49 9.23
C GLU A 138 -9.00 24.37 8.11
N GLU A 139 -7.73 24.64 8.44
CA GLU A 139 -6.57 24.55 7.52
C GLU A 139 -6.17 23.10 7.13
N HIS A 140 -6.60 22.08 7.87
CA HIS A 140 -6.22 20.68 7.67
C HIS A 140 -7.40 19.77 7.28
N ASN A 141 -8.50 20.35 6.80
CA ASN A 141 -9.64 19.58 6.33
C ASN A 141 -9.31 18.91 4.97
N PRO A 142 -9.16 17.57 4.88
CA PRO A 142 -8.86 16.90 3.61
C PRO A 142 -10.04 16.91 2.62
N ALA A 143 -11.19 17.49 3.01
CA ALA A 143 -12.34 17.74 2.14
C ALA A 143 -12.34 19.15 1.49
N LEU A 144 -11.29 19.96 1.72
CA LEU A 144 -11.05 21.24 1.04
C LEU A 144 -9.84 21.15 0.09
#